data_AF-A0A6B2XHU3-F1
#
_entry.id   AF-A0A6B2XHU3-F1
#
_cell.length_a   1.000
_cell.length_b   1.000
_cell.length_c   1.000
_cell.angle_alpha   90.00
_cell.angle_beta   90.00
_cell.angle_gamma   90.00
#
_symmetry.space_group_name_H-M   'P 1'
#
loop_
_entity.id
_entity.type
_entity.pdbx_description
1 polymer ?
#
loop_
_entity_poly.entity_id
_entity_poly.type
_entity_poly.pdbx_seq_one_letter_code
_entity_poly.pdbx_strand_id
1 'polypeptide(L)'
;LFVVDAMIGQDAVATAKAFEEGVDFTGVVLTKLDGDARGGAALSVRGVTGRPILFASTGEKLTDFEAFHPDRMASRILDMGDVLTLIEQAEKAFDAEQAAKMAEKVATGQDFTLADFLVQMQQMKNMGSMKKMLG
;
A
#
# COMPACT_ATOMS: atom_id res chain seq x y z
N LEU A 1 -13.69 -24.34 6.18
CA LEU A 1 -13.77 -23.04 5.47
C LEU A 1 -14.33 -22.03 6.44
N PHE A 2 -13.74 -20.84 6.52
CA PHE A 2 -14.20 -19.76 7.39
C PHE A 2 -14.93 -18.71 6.56
N VAL A 3 -16.18 -18.40 6.90
CA VAL A 3 -17.01 -17.44 6.15
C VAL A 3 -17.08 -16.15 6.95
N VAL A 4 -16.77 -15.01 6.32
CA VAL A 4 -16.77 -13.71 6.99
C VAL A 4 -17.36 -12.63 6.10
N ASP A 5 -18.11 -11.72 6.74
CA ASP A 5 -18.73 -10.57 6.09
C ASP A 5 -17.69 -9.46 5.87
N ALA A 6 -17.59 -8.95 4.64
CA ALA A 6 -16.66 -7.89 4.27
C ALA A 6 -16.91 -6.58 5.03
N MET A 7 -18.13 -6.35 5.53
CA MET A 7 -18.51 -5.15 6.27
C MET A 7 -18.09 -5.16 7.75
N ILE A 8 -17.73 -6.32 8.31
CA ILE A 8 -17.30 -6.43 9.73
C ILE A 8 -16.00 -5.65 9.99
N GLY A 9 -15.21 -5.35 8.96
CA GLY A 9 -14.01 -4.54 9.08
C GLY A 9 -12.94 -5.22 9.95
N GLN A 10 -12.38 -4.48 10.92
CA GLN A 10 -11.26 -4.97 11.74
C GLN A 10 -11.66 -6.02 12.78
N ASP A 11 -12.93 -6.08 13.19
CA ASP A 11 -13.43 -7.09 14.15
C ASP A 11 -13.40 -8.52 13.57
N ALA A 12 -13.29 -8.63 12.24
CA ALA A 12 -13.11 -9.88 11.52
C ALA A 12 -11.82 -10.60 11.96
N VAL A 13 -10.80 -9.84 12.38
CA VAL A 13 -9.52 -10.37 12.85
C VAL A 13 -9.68 -11.18 14.13
N ALA A 14 -10.36 -10.61 15.13
CA ALA A 14 -10.53 -11.27 16.42
C ALA A 14 -11.34 -12.57 16.25
N THR A 15 -12.38 -12.51 15.42
CA THR A 15 -13.23 -13.67 15.12
C THR A 15 -12.44 -14.75 14.38
N ALA A 16 -11.65 -14.36 13.37
CA ALA A 16 -10.86 -15.30 12.59
C ALA A 16 -9.76 -15.97 13.44
N LYS A 17 -9.09 -15.25 14.34
CA LYS A 17 -8.12 -15.81 15.28
C LYS A 17 -8.75 -16.83 16.22
N ALA A 18 -9.87 -16.46 16.86
CA ALA A 18 -10.56 -17.37 17.77
C ALA A 18 -11.03 -18.65 17.06
N PHE A 19 -11.45 -18.54 15.79
CA PHE A 19 -11.86 -19.68 14.99
C PHE A 19 -10.68 -20.55 14.55
N GLU A 20 -9.53 -19.94 14.22
CA GLU A 20 -8.29 -20.64 13.89
C GLU A 20 -7.79 -21.46 15.08
N GLU A 21 -7.78 -20.88 16.28
CA GLU A 21 -7.34 -21.54 17.52
C GLU A 21 -8.27 -22.68 17.96
N GLY A 22 -9.58 -22.55 17.71
CA GLY A 22 -10.58 -23.53 18.15
C GLY A 22 -10.72 -24.74 17.23
N VAL A 23 -10.74 -24.53 15.91
CA VAL A 23 -11.11 -25.58 14.93
C VAL A 23 -10.10 -25.70 13.79
N ASP A 24 -9.33 -24.65 13.52
CA ASP A 24 -8.51 -24.48 12.32
C ASP A 24 -9.33 -24.45 11.01
N PHE A 25 -8.78 -23.78 9.99
CA PHE A 25 -9.37 -23.72 8.66
C PHE A 25 -8.34 -23.47 7.57
N THR A 26 -8.57 -24.03 6.39
CA THR A 26 -7.62 -23.97 5.26
C THR A 26 -7.94 -22.87 4.24
N GLY A 27 -9.08 -22.21 4.35
CA GLY A 27 -9.49 -21.18 3.40
C GLY A 27 -10.67 -20.34 3.88
N VAL A 28 -10.74 -19.13 3.35
CA VAL A 28 -11.70 -18.09 3.70
C VAL A 28 -12.66 -17.84 2.55
N VAL A 29 -13.93 -17.57 2.87
CA VAL A 29 -14.97 -17.09 1.96
C VAL A 29 -15.43 -15.72 2.45
N LEU A 30 -15.41 -14.74 1.55
CA LEU A 30 -15.92 -13.40 1.83
C LEU A 30 -17.36 -13.25 1.34
N THR A 31 -18.19 -12.56 2.12
CA THR A 31 -19.55 -12.21 1.69
C THR A 31 -19.74 -10.70 1.65
N LYS A 32 -20.75 -10.25 0.88
CA LYS A 32 -21.16 -8.84 0.75
C LYS A 32 -20.05 -7.91 0.26
N LEU A 33 -19.25 -8.39 -0.70
CA LEU A 33 -18.13 -7.64 -1.27
C LEU A 33 -18.59 -6.48 -2.18
N ASP A 34 -19.85 -6.49 -2.59
CA ASP A 34 -20.53 -5.46 -3.35
C ASP A 34 -20.79 -4.16 -2.58
N GLY A 35 -20.75 -4.20 -1.25
CA GLY A 35 -20.88 -3.01 -0.41
C GLY A 35 -19.72 -2.02 -0.54
N ASP A 36 -19.85 -0.88 0.14
CA ASP A 36 -18.81 0.18 0.24
C ASP A 36 -17.59 -0.26 1.09
N ALA A 37 -17.48 -1.55 1.39
CA ALA A 37 -16.33 -2.11 2.06
C ALA A 37 -15.13 -2.05 1.10
N ARG A 38 -14.17 -1.17 1.39
CA ARG A 38 -12.86 -1.07 0.72
C ARG A 38 -11.95 -2.28 0.97
N GLY A 39 -12.49 -3.50 1.05
CA GLY A 39 -11.71 -4.73 1.18
C GLY A 39 -10.89 -4.90 2.48
N GLY A 40 -11.05 -4.02 3.47
CA GLY A 40 -10.23 -4.02 4.69
C GLY A 40 -10.29 -5.34 5.47
N ALA A 41 -11.48 -5.93 5.62
CA ALA A 41 -11.65 -7.23 6.29
C ALA A 41 -10.89 -8.36 5.56
N ALA A 42 -10.89 -8.35 4.22
CA ALA A 42 -10.18 -9.33 3.41
C ALA A 42 -8.66 -9.27 3.67
N LEU A 43 -8.11 -8.05 3.66
CA LEU A 43 -6.70 -7.81 3.92
C LEU A 43 -6.32 -8.19 5.35
N SER A 44 -7.13 -7.78 6.34
CA SER A 44 -6.86 -8.04 7.75
C SER A 44 -6.91 -9.53 8.09
N VAL A 45 -7.94 -10.26 7.62
CA VAL A 45 -8.04 -11.70 7.86
C VAL A 45 -6.90 -12.46 7.18
N ARG A 46 -6.58 -12.13 5.93
CA ARG A 46 -5.46 -12.74 5.21
C ARG A 46 -4.11 -12.47 5.89
N GLY A 47 -3.88 -11.23 6.30
CA GLY A 47 -2.62 -10.81 6.94
C GLY A 47 -2.39 -11.47 8.31
N VAL A 48 -3.47 -11.73 9.05
CA VAL A 48 -3.38 -12.32 10.39
C VAL A 48 -3.32 -13.85 10.36
N THR A 49 -4.23 -14.48 9.62
CA THR A 49 -4.42 -15.94 9.64
C THR A 49 -3.52 -16.65 8.65
N GLY A 50 -2.97 -15.94 7.66
CA GLY A 50 -2.18 -16.55 6.61
C GLY A 50 -2.95 -17.57 5.77
N ARG A 51 -4.29 -17.61 5.84
CA ARG A 51 -5.14 -18.51 5.04
C ARG A 51 -5.62 -17.83 3.76
N PRO A 52 -5.66 -18.53 2.61
CA PRO A 52 -6.06 -17.91 1.34
C PRO A 52 -7.57 -17.66 1.31
N ILE A 53 -7.97 -16.57 0.63
CA ILE A 53 -9.37 -16.33 0.32
C ILE A 53 -9.67 -17.05 -0.99
N LEU A 54 -10.67 -17.93 -0.99
CA LEU A 54 -11.00 -18.80 -2.12
C LEU A 54 -12.18 -18.27 -2.93
N PHE A 55 -13.19 -17.73 -2.27
CA PHE A 55 -14.42 -17.26 -2.89
C PHE A 55 -14.89 -15.94 -2.29
N ALA A 56 -15.65 -15.19 -3.08
CA ALA A 56 -16.34 -13.99 -2.64
C ALA A 56 -17.77 -13.94 -3.19
N SER A 57 -18.70 -13.39 -2.40
CA SER A 57 -20.01 -12.99 -2.91
C SER A 57 -20.07 -11.49 -3.19
N THR A 58 -20.63 -11.13 -4.34
CA THR A 58 -20.82 -9.74 -4.81
C THR A 58 -22.30 -9.38 -4.93
N GLY A 59 -23.15 -10.03 -4.12
CA GLY A 59 -24.59 -9.81 -4.13
C GLY A 59 -25.33 -10.90 -3.38
N GLU A 60 -26.66 -10.88 -3.50
CA GLU A 60 -27.57 -11.78 -2.81
C GLU A 60 -27.99 -12.98 -3.66
N LYS A 61 -27.80 -12.95 -4.99
CA LYS A 61 -28.24 -14.02 -5.87
C LYS A 61 -27.25 -15.19 -5.83
N LEU A 62 -27.74 -16.38 -6.14
CA LEU A 62 -26.89 -17.58 -6.28
C LEU A 62 -25.83 -17.43 -7.38
N THR A 63 -26.04 -16.55 -8.35
CA THR A 63 -25.09 -16.23 -9.42
C THR A 63 -23.98 -15.28 -8.98
N ASP A 64 -24.13 -14.62 -7.84
CA ASP A 64 -23.23 -13.56 -7.37
C ASP A 64 -22.14 -14.13 -6.46
N PHE A 65 -21.77 -15.40 -6.67
CA PHE A 65 -20.73 -16.11 -5.94
C PHE A 65 -19.64 -16.53 -6.91
N GLU A 66 -18.45 -15.94 -6.77
CA GLU A 66 -17.34 -16.13 -7.68
C GLU A 66 -16.03 -16.52 -6.97
N ALA A 67 -15.09 -17.06 -7.74
CA ALA A 67 -13.73 -17.28 -7.26
C ALA A 67 -13.08 -15.94 -6.91
N PHE A 68 -12.31 -15.91 -5.82
CA PHE A 68 -11.66 -14.69 -5.39
C PHE A 68 -10.49 -14.33 -6.31
N HIS A 69 -10.46 -13.08 -6.77
CA HIS A 69 -9.40 -12.54 -7.62
C HIS A 69 -8.60 -11.47 -6.86
N PRO A 70 -7.38 -11.79 -6.34
CA PRO A 70 -6.58 -10.85 -5.55
C PRO A 70 -6.24 -9.56 -6.30
N ASP A 71 -5.97 -9.64 -7.60
CA ASP A 71 -5.59 -8.48 -8.42
C ASP A 71 -6.71 -7.44 -8.46
N ARG A 72 -7.96 -7.89 -8.64
CA ARG A 72 -9.14 -7.01 -8.63
C ARG A 72 -9.35 -6.37 -7.27
N MET A 73 -9.13 -7.14 -6.19
CA MET A 73 -9.25 -6.63 -4.82
C MET A 73 -8.16 -5.58 -4.53
N ALA A 74 -6.91 -5.84 -4.93
CA ALA A 74 -5.82 -4.89 -4.77
C ALA A 74 -6.12 -3.59 -5.50
N SER A 75 -6.59 -3.64 -6.75
CA SER A 75 -7.01 -2.44 -7.50
C SER A 75 -8.15 -1.68 -6.83
N ARG A 76 -9.12 -2.38 -6.22
CA ARG A 76 -10.25 -1.75 -5.51
C ARG A 76 -9.82 -1.08 -4.21
N ILE A 77 -8.86 -1.67 -3.48
CA ILE A 77 -8.32 -1.11 -2.24
C ILE A 77 -7.44 0.11 -2.54
N LEU A 78 -6.58 -0.02 -3.55
CA LEU A 78 -5.52 0.94 -3.87
C LEU A 78 -5.94 2.03 -4.86
N ASP A 79 -7.19 2.04 -5.33
CA ASP A 79 -7.80 2.97 -6.29
C ASP A 79 -6.78 3.93 -6.94
N MET A 80 -6.40 3.76 -8.21
CA MET A 80 -5.15 4.31 -8.80
C MET A 80 -4.77 5.78 -8.47
N GLY A 81 -5.70 6.63 -8.03
CA GLY A 81 -5.41 7.91 -7.39
C GLY A 81 -4.66 7.84 -6.04
N ASP A 82 -4.93 6.85 -5.19
CA ASP A 82 -4.27 6.64 -3.90
C ASP A 82 -2.81 6.20 -4.09
N VAL A 83 -2.49 5.37 -5.10
CA VAL A 83 -1.09 5.02 -5.41
C VAL A 83 -0.28 6.24 -5.85
N LEU A 84 -0.84 7.07 -6.74
CA LEU A 84 -0.21 8.32 -7.16
C LEU A 84 -0.01 9.27 -5.97
N THR A 85 -1.01 9.40 -5.10
CA THR A 85 -0.93 10.20 -3.88
C THR A 85 0.13 9.68 -2.91
N LEU A 86 0.27 8.36 -2.75
CA LEU A 86 1.31 7.74 -1.92
C LEU A 86 2.71 7.99 -2.49
N ILE A 87 2.88 7.95 -3.82
CA ILE A 87 4.13 8.29 -4.49
C ILE A 87 4.46 9.76 -4.24
N GLU A 88 3.51 10.67 -4.44
CA GLU A 88 3.69 12.11 -4.19
C GLU A 88 4.01 12.42 -2.72
N GLN A 89 3.39 11.72 -1.77
CA GLN A 89 3.68 11.85 -0.35
C GLN A 89 5.08 11.33 0.01
N ALA A 90 5.49 10.21 -0.58
CA ALA A 90 6.83 9.64 -0.39
C ALA A 90 7.91 10.57 -0.96
N GLU A 91 7.70 11.15 -2.15
CA GLU A 91 8.60 12.15 -2.73
C GLU A 91 8.72 13.40 -1.86
N LYS A 92 7.59 13.96 -1.38
CA LYS A 92 7.60 15.12 -0.47
C LYS A 92 8.31 14.85 0.85
N ALA A 93 8.12 13.67 1.44
CA ALA A 93 8.78 13.29 2.68
C ALA A 93 10.30 13.15 2.49
N PHE A 94 10.71 12.57 1.36
CA PHE A 94 12.12 12.44 0.99
C PHE A 94 12.78 13.81 0.76
N ASP A 95 12.13 14.71 0.03
CA ASP A 95 12.59 16.09 -0.19
C ASP A 95 12.71 16.88 1.11
N ALA A 96 11.75 16.73 2.03
CA ALA A 96 11.79 17.39 3.33
C ALA A 96 12.97 16.90 4.19
N GLU A 97 13.28 15.60 4.18
CA GLU A 97 14.43 15.05 4.88
C GLU A 97 15.76 15.52 4.28
N GLN A 98 15.84 15.61 2.95
CA GLN A 98 17.00 16.14 2.25
C GLN A 98 17.21 17.63 2.55
N ALA A 99 16.14 18.42 2.53
CA ALA A 99 16.16 19.84 2.87
C ALA A 99 16.56 20.09 4.33
N ALA A 100 16.06 19.27 5.27
CA ALA A 100 16.44 19.34 6.68
C ALA A 100 17.94 19.02 6.90
N LYS A 101 18.47 17.96 6.27
CA LYS A 101 19.90 17.64 6.33
C LYS A 101 20.77 18.73 5.72
N MET A 102 20.31 19.36 4.64
CA MET A 102 21.02 20.48 4.01
C MET A 102 20.98 21.74 4.89
N ALA A 103 19.83 22.04 5.51
CA ALA A 103 19.69 23.15 6.46
C ALA A 103 20.53 22.95 7.72
N GLU A 104 20.61 21.72 8.24
CA GLU A 104 21.44 21.37 9.40
C GLU A 104 22.94 21.52 9.08
N LYS A 105 23.39 21.07 7.90
CA LYS A 105 24.77 21.30 7.43
C LYS A 105 25.10 22.78 7.29
N VAL A 106 24.17 23.60 6.78
CA VAL A 106 24.34 25.05 6.64
C VAL A 106 24.36 25.75 8.00
N ALA A 107 23.49 25.32 8.93
CA ALA A 107 23.38 25.92 10.26
C ALA A 107 24.53 25.55 11.21
N THR A 108 25.09 24.34 11.08
CA THR A 108 26.24 23.87 11.87
C THR A 108 27.58 24.42 11.36
N GLY A 109 27.58 25.13 10.23
CA GLY A 109 28.78 25.75 9.66
C GLY A 109 29.88 24.76 9.28
N GLN A 110 29.55 23.47 9.14
CA GLN A 110 30.54 22.46 8.76
C GLN A 110 31.03 22.73 7.35
N ASP A 111 32.36 22.82 7.23
CA ASP A 111 33.06 23.18 6.01
C ASP A 111 32.55 22.38 4.81
N PHE A 112 32.21 23.11 3.76
CA PHE A 112 31.80 22.60 2.46
C PHE A 112 32.69 21.42 2.04
N THR A 113 32.17 20.19 2.12
CA THR A 113 33.02 19.02 1.92
C THR A 113 33.24 18.75 0.43
N LEU A 114 34.33 18.06 0.10
CA LEU A 114 34.59 17.63 -1.29
C LEU A 114 33.43 16.77 -1.86
N ALA A 115 32.73 16.04 -1.00
CA ALA A 115 31.55 15.27 -1.38
C ALA A 115 30.38 16.19 -1.77
N ASP A 116 30.15 17.29 -1.06
CA ASP A 116 29.10 18.27 -1.40
C ASP A 116 29.42 19.00 -2.72
N PHE A 117 30.69 19.30 -3.00
CA PHE A 117 31.13 19.84 -4.30
C PHE A 117 30.92 18.83 -5.44
N LEU A 118 31.17 17.53 -5.20
CA LEU A 118 30.96 16.47 -6.18
C LEU A 118 29.47 16.34 -6.54
N VAL A 119 28.58 16.37 -5.55
CA VAL A 119 27.12 16.34 -5.74
C VAL A 119 26.66 17.55 -6.58
N GLN A 120 27.17 18.75 -6.27
CA GLN A 120 26.83 19.97 -7.02
C GLN A 120 27.35 19.94 -8.47
N MET A 121 28.53 19.37 -8.71
CA MET A 121 29.07 19.14 -10.07
C MET A 121 28.24 18.14 -10.86
N GLN A 122 27.75 17.06 -10.23
CA GLN A 122 26.86 16.09 -10.87
C GLN A 122 25.51 16.71 -11.24
N GLN A 123 24.94 17.56 -10.38
CA GLN A 123 23.71 18.30 -10.69
C GLN A 123 23.89 19.25 -11.89
N MET A 124 25.00 19.99 -11.96
CA MET A 124 25.31 20.85 -13.12
C MET A 124 25.51 20.06 -14.42
N LYS A 125 26.14 18.87 -14.35
CA LYS A 125 26.31 17.98 -15.51
C LYS A 125 24.97 17.47 -16.04
N ASN A 126 24.05 17.09 -15.15
CA ASN A 126 22.71 16.63 -15.52
C ASN A 126 21.84 17.76 -16.12
N MET A 127 21.97 18.99 -15.62
CA MET A 127 21.35 20.17 -16.26
C MET A 127 21.98 20.50 -17.62
N GLY A 128 23.29 20.31 -17.78
CA GLY A 128 24.00 20.47 -19.06
C GLY A 128 23.52 19.49 -20.13
N SER A 129 23.18 18.25 -19.76
CA SER A 129 22.56 17.29 -20.69
C SER A 129 21.14 17.67 -21.10
N MET A 130 20.34 18.26 -20.20
CA MET A 130 18.99 18.74 -20.56
C MET A 130 19.02 19.90 -21.55
N LYS A 131 20.00 20.81 -21.43
CA LYS A 131 20.20 21.91 -22.39
C LYS A 131 20.62 21.43 -23.79
N LYS A 132 21.16 20.21 -23.89
CA LYS A 132 21.57 19.55 -25.15
C LYS A 132 20.44 18.74 -25.79
N MET A 133 19.36 18.44 -25.05
CA MET A 133 18.14 17.82 -25.57
C MET A 133 17.09 18.84 -26.03
N LEU A 134 17.15 20.07 -25.53
CA LEU A 134 16.26 21.17 -25.89
C LEU A 134 16.82 22.11 -26.98
N GLY A 135 17.95 21.74 -27.60
CA GLY A 135 18.59 22.46 -28.71
C GLY A 135 18.77 21.57 -29.92
#